data_AF-A0A7Y0SDH7-F1
#
_entry.id   AF-A0A7Y0SDH7-F1
#
_cell.length_a   1.000
_cell.length_b   1.000
_cell.length_c   1.000
_cell.angle_alpha   90.00
_cell.angle_beta   90.00
_cell.angle_gamma   90.00
#
_symmetry.space_group_name_H-M   'P 1'
#
loop_
_entity.id
_entity.type
_entity.pdbx_description
1 polymer ?
#
loop_
_entity_poly.entity_id
_entity_poly.type
_entity_poly.pdbx_seq_one_letter_code
_entity_poly.pdbx_strand_id
1 'polypeptide(L)' 'SKLRDLQILIDGAPTKDGILLQIFTQTVIGPVFFEIIQRKGNEGFGEGNFKALFESIEEDQIRRGVLSDA' A
#
# COMPACT_ATOMS: atom_id res chain seq x y z
N SER A 1 10.34 -3.06 -15.69
CA SER A 1 11.46 -3.42 -14.77
C SER A 1 10.86 -4.39 -13.77
N LYS A 2 11.66 -5.30 -13.19
CA LYS A 2 11.13 -6.34 -12.29
C LYS A 2 10.27 -5.77 -11.13
N LEU A 3 10.56 -4.55 -10.67
CA LEU A 3 9.75 -3.86 -9.67
C LEU A 3 8.38 -3.42 -10.20
N ARG A 4 8.31 -2.88 -11.42
CA ARG A 4 7.05 -2.50 -12.07
C ARG A 4 6.18 -3.71 -12.38
N ASP A 5 6.80 -4.82 -12.79
CA ASP A 5 6.10 -6.06 -13.14
C ASP A 5 5.46 -6.70 -11.88
N LEU A 6 6.09 -6.51 -10.72
CA LEU A 6 5.60 -6.95 -9.41
C LEU A 6 4.74 -5.89 -8.70
N GLN A 7 4.47 -4.74 -9.34
CA GLN A 7 3.75 -3.62 -8.73
C GLN A 7 4.37 -3.14 -7.40
N ILE A 8 5.70 -3.26 -7.27
CA ILE A 8 6.45 -2.77 -6.11
C ILE A 8 6.61 -1.26 -6.23
N LEU A 9 6.19 -0.58 -5.18
CA LEU A 9 6.25 0.86 -5.00
C LEU A 9 7.58 1.23 -4.36
N ILE A 10 8.17 2.33 -4.81
CA ILE A 10 9.45 2.85 -4.30
C ILE A 10 9.18 4.21 -3.68
N ASP A 11 9.56 4.37 -2.41
CA ASP A 11 9.55 5.65 -1.71
C ASP A 11 10.96 6.02 -1.21
N GLY A 12 11.20 7.32 -1.00
CA GLY A 12 12.47 7.88 -0.56
C GLY A 12 13.49 8.14 -1.69
N ALA A 13 14.66 8.66 -1.30
CA ALA A 13 15.77 8.99 -2.19
C ALA A 13 17.06 8.31 -1.72
N PRO A 14 17.87 7.72 -2.63
CA PRO A 14 19.08 6.97 -2.27
C PRO A 14 20.11 7.76 -1.46
N THR A 15 20.07 9.09 -1.51
CA THR A 15 21.17 9.97 -1.07
C THR A 15 20.95 10.68 0.25
N LYS A 16 19.76 10.60 0.88
CA LYS A 16 19.51 11.23 2.19
C LYS A 16 18.79 10.35 3.20
N ASP A 17 17.68 9.72 2.79
CA ASP A 17 16.77 9.09 3.75
C ASP A 17 16.57 7.59 3.50
N GLY A 18 17.33 7.01 2.57
CA GLY A 18 17.23 5.60 2.18
C GLY A 18 16.04 5.30 1.25
N ILE A 19 15.88 4.02 0.91
CA ILE A 19 14.82 3.55 0.02
C ILE A 19 13.83 2.69 0.80
N LEU A 20 12.55 2.87 0.51
CA LEU A 20 11.46 2.02 0.97
C LEU A 20 10.85 1.31 -0.24
N LEU A 21 10.72 -0.01 -0.18
CA LEU A 21 9.98 -0.78 -1.17
C LEU A 21 8.73 -1.34 -0.51
N GLN A 22 7.57 -1.10 -1.10
CA GLN A 22 6.28 -1.53 -0.56
C GLN A 22 5.47 -2.27 -1.62
N ILE A 23 4.73 -3.27 -1.18
CA ILE A 23 3.69 -3.93 -1.97
C ILE A 23 2.54 -4.33 -1.04
N PHE A 24 1.33 -4.16 -1.53
CA PHE A 24 0.11 -4.52 -0.81
C PHE A 24 -0.55 -5.71 -1.48
N THR A 25 -1.08 -6.63 -0.67
CA THR A 25 -1.93 -7.71 -1.19
C THR A 25 -3.33 -7.17 -1.48
N GLN A 26 -4.08 -7.92 -2.27
CA GLN A 26 -5.54 -7.78 -2.25
C GLN A 26 -6.09 -8.16 -0.87
N THR A 27 -7.37 -7.84 -0.62
CA THR A 27 -8.05 -8.26 0.60
C THR A 27 -8.14 -9.79 0.67
N VAL A 28 -7.85 -10.35 1.84
CA VAL A 28 -7.74 -11.80 2.06
C VAL A 28 -8.93 -12.33 2.84
N ILE A 29 -9.38 -11.59 3.88
CA ILE A 29 -10.55 -11.93 4.70
C ILE A 29 -11.25 -10.61 5.10
N GLY A 30 -12.46 -10.37 4.59
CA GLY A 30 -13.15 -9.11 4.81
C GLY A 30 -12.31 -7.91 4.32
N PRO A 31 -12.17 -6.82 5.08
CA PRO A 31 -11.31 -5.69 4.74
C PRO A 31 -9.82 -5.89 5.10
N VAL A 32 -9.41 -7.10 5.54
CA VAL A 32 -8.02 -7.37 5.95
C VAL A 32 -7.14 -7.62 4.73
N PHE A 33 -5.99 -6.95 4.68
CA PHE A 33 -4.92 -7.13 3.70
C PHE A 33 -3.56 -7.14 4.40
N PHE A 34 -2.51 -7.53 3.68
CA PHE A 34 -1.14 -7.48 4.18
C PHE A 34 -0.30 -6.50 3.36
N GLU A 35 0.65 -5.88 4.06
CA GLU A 35 1.72 -5.09 3.46
C GLU A 35 3.04 -5.84 3.61
N ILE A 36 3.81 -5.89 2.52
CA ILE A 36 5.21 -6.32 2.56
C ILE A 36 6.07 -5.09 2.33
N ILE A 37 6.93 -4.81 3.30
CA ILE A 37 7.81 -3.63 3.32
C ILE A 37 9.27 -4.05 3.42
N GLN A 38 10.11 -3.52 2.53
CA GLN A 38 11.56 -3.67 2.58
C GLN A 38 12.21 -2.30 2.77
N ARG A 39 12.90 -2.14 3.91
CA ARG A 39 13.61 -0.92 4.28
C ARG A 39 15.08 -1.03 3.86
N LYS A 40 15.58 0.01 3.21
CA LYS A 40 17.01 0.23 2.92
C LYS A 40 17.43 1.59 3.46
N GLY A 41 17.52 1.70 4.79
CA GLY A 41 17.88 2.93 5.50
C GLY A 41 16.70 3.86 5.80
N ASN A 42 15.56 3.71 5.11
CA ASN A 42 14.36 4.51 5.38
C ASN A 42 13.50 3.87 6.50
N GLU A 43 13.36 4.56 7.62
CA GLU A 43 12.51 4.16 8.78
C GLU A 43 11.15 4.87 8.81
N GLY A 44 10.90 5.79 7.88
CA GLY A 44 9.63 6.51 7.75
C GLY A 44 8.50 5.67 7.13
N PHE A 45 7.39 6.32 6.79
CA PHE A 45 6.23 5.70 6.15
C PHE A 45 6.03 6.28 4.75
N GLY A 46 5.65 5.42 3.80
CA GLY A 46 5.25 5.86 2.46
C GLY A 46 3.75 6.15 2.39
N GLU A 47 3.36 7.41 2.56
CA GLU A 47 1.94 7.80 2.70
C GLU A 47 1.17 7.84 1.38
N GLY A 48 1.85 8.05 0.24
CA GLY A 48 1.19 8.35 -1.03
C GLY A 48 0.35 7.19 -1.61
N ASN A 49 0.84 5.95 -1.51
CA ASN A 49 0.15 4.78 -2.08
C ASN A 49 -0.93 4.20 -1.16
N PHE A 50 -0.83 4.51 0.13
CA PHE A 50 -1.76 4.01 1.14
C PHE A 50 -3.18 4.54 0.90
N LYS A 51 -3.30 5.82 0.52
CA LYS A 51 -4.60 6.47 0.28
C LYS A 51 -5.39 5.81 -0.86
N ALA A 52 -4.77 5.60 -2.03
CA ALA A 52 -5.44 5.00 -3.18
C ALA A 52 -5.88 3.55 -2.92
N LEU A 53 -5.08 2.79 -2.16
CA LEU A 53 -5.47 1.44 -1.75
C LEU A 53 -6.65 1.47 -0.78
N PHE A 54 -6.61 2.38 0.20
CA PHE A 54 -7.68 2.52 1.19
C PHE A 54 -9.00 2.90 0.53
N GLU A 55 -8.99 3.89 -0.37
CA GLU A 55 -10.16 4.31 -1.15
C GLU A 55 -10.76 3.14 -1.95
N SER A 56 -9.92 2.31 -2.59
CA SER A 56 -10.38 1.14 -3.33
C SER A 56 -10.98 0.05 -2.44
N ILE A 57 -10.49 -0.12 -1.20
CA ILE A 57 -11.03 -1.08 -0.23
C ILE A 57 -12.35 -0.56 0.33
N GLU A 58 -12.41 0.72 0.69
CA GLU A 58 -13.62 1.37 1.21
C GLU A 58 -14.77 1.30 0.20
N GLU A 59 -14.51 1.59 -1.08
CA GLU A 59 -15.50 1.44 -2.15
C GLU A 59 -16.03 -0.01 -2.26
N ASP A 60 -15.15 -1.01 -2.14
CA ASP A 60 -15.55 -2.41 -2.14
C ASP A 60 -16.39 -2.79 -0.90
N GLN A 61 -16.10 -2.21 0.27
CA GLN A 61 -16.90 -2.44 1.48
C GLN A 61 -18.28 -1.79 1.40
N ILE A 62 -18.39 -0.59 0.82
CA ILE A 62 -19.67 0.07 0.53
C ILE A 62 -20.49 -0.77 -0.44
N ARG A 63 -19.87 -1.22 -1.55
CA ARG A 63 -20.52 -2.09 -2.54
C ARG A 63 -21.05 -3.39 -1.96
N ARG A 64 -20.36 -3.96 -0.97
CA ARG A 64 -20.78 -5.19 -0.27
C ARG A 64 -21.80 -4.94 0.84
N GLY A 65 -22.13 -3.68 1.14
CA GLY A 65 -23.06 -3.29 2.20
C GLY A 65 -22.52 -3.50 3.61
N VAL A 66 -21.20 -3.61 3.77
CA VAL A 66 -20.53 -3.80 5.07
C VAL A 66 -20.25 -2.44 5.74
N LEU A 67 -20.06 -1.39 4.92
CA LEU A 67 -19.96 0.00 5.33
C LEU A 67 -21.16 0.78 4.76
N SER A 68 -21.74 1.66 5.58
CA SER A 68 -22.73 2.64 5.15
C SER A 68 -22.04 3.98 4.89
N ASP A 69 -22.37 4.65 3.79
CA ASP A 69 -21.91 6.01 3.50
C ASP A 69 -22.23 6.92 4.71
N ALA A 70 -21.24 7.65 5.19
CA ALA A 70 -21.33 8.53 6.35
C ALA A 70 -22.16 9.80 6.07
#